data_AF-A0A0G0M5B4-F1
#
_entry.id   AF-A0A0G0M5B4-F1
#
_cell.length_a   1.000
_cell.length_b   1.000
_cell.length_c   1.000
_cell.angle_alpha   90.00
_cell.angle_beta   90.00
_cell.angle_gamma   90.00
#
_symmetry.space_group_name_H-M   'P 1'
#
loop_
_entity.id
_entity.type
_entity.pdbx_description
1 polymer ?
#
loop_
_entity_poly.entity_id
_entity_poly.type
_entity_poly.pdbx_seq_one_letter_code
_entity_poly.pdbx_strand_id
1 'polypeptide(L)'
;MMNKRRGTTLIEVIVSLFVIETVIVGSIFIVSVAFKTVMTIRDTLIAQNLSREGVEVVRKVINSNLIRYSDAACWNFEPTATDPLTNCRIQDFHLGGNGHNNYILNFSEPAAGAPKDFKIDLVRSGVCALDLKTPATCDRNADYQLKLGEVNNGKFYTSDAAYTSTTKFHRMIKITPEYDVDAIKVKKMKVDSIVQWGSNDSAKEISMSETFYNNYQR
;
A
#
# COMPACT_ATOMS: atom_id res chain seq x y z
N MET A 1 43.04 -59.82 -36.02
CA MET A 1 41.70 -59.26 -35.75
C MET A 1 41.72 -57.78 -36.09
N MET A 2 41.05 -57.36 -37.17
CA MET A 2 41.11 -55.99 -37.67
C MET A 2 39.94 -55.20 -37.06
N ASN A 3 40.23 -54.32 -36.10
CA ASN A 3 39.21 -53.47 -35.47
C ASN A 3 38.68 -52.46 -36.49
N LYS A 4 37.47 -52.72 -36.98
CA LYS A 4 36.75 -51.86 -37.92
C LYS A 4 36.39 -50.55 -37.21
N ARG A 5 37.22 -49.52 -37.39
CA ARG A 5 36.93 -48.17 -36.87
C ARG A 5 35.73 -47.61 -37.65
N ARG A 6 34.58 -47.51 -36.99
CA ARG A 6 33.40 -46.84 -37.54
C ARG A 6 33.65 -45.33 -37.46
N GLY A 7 33.76 -44.67 -38.61
CA GLY A 7 33.78 -43.21 -38.67
C GLY A 7 32.39 -42.67 -38.33
N THR A 8 32.33 -41.62 -37.52
CA THR A 8 31.12 -40.83 -37.28
C THR A 8 30.59 -40.31 -38.60
N THR A 9 29.30 -40.47 -38.85
CA THR A 9 28.69 -40.00 -40.10
C THR A 9 28.43 -38.50 -40.01
N LEU A 10 28.60 -37.75 -41.10
CA LEU A 10 28.32 -36.29 -41.14
C LEU A 10 26.91 -35.96 -40.64
N ILE A 11 25.94 -36.83 -40.96
CA ILE A 11 24.55 -36.69 -40.54
C ILE A 11 24.39 -36.74 -39.01
N GLU A 12 25.19 -37.55 -38.30
CA GLU A 12 25.16 -37.65 -36.84
C GLU A 12 25.58 -36.34 -36.17
N VAL A 13 26.58 -35.66 -36.73
CA VAL A 13 27.05 -34.35 -36.23
C VAL A 13 25.98 -33.27 -36.43
N ILE A 14 25.33 -33.24 -37.59
CA ILE A 14 24.28 -32.27 -37.90
C ILE A 14 23.08 -32.46 -36.96
N VAL A 15 22.64 -33.70 -36.77
CA VAL A 15 21.54 -34.02 -35.85
C VAL A 15 21.93 -33.66 -34.42
N SER A 16 23.16 -33.96 -33.99
CA SER A 16 23.64 -33.61 -32.65
C SER A 16 23.65 -32.10 -32.41
N LEU A 17 24.10 -31.32 -33.40
CA LEU A 17 24.11 -29.86 -33.31
C LEU A 17 22.70 -29.29 -33.19
N PHE A 18 21.76 -29.79 -34.01
CA PHE A 18 20.36 -29.39 -33.94
C PHE A 18 19.73 -29.69 -32.56
N VAL A 19 20.01 -30.87 -32.00
CA VAL A 19 19.55 -31.23 -30.65
C VAL A 19 20.14 -30.28 -29.60
N ILE A 20 21.42 -29.94 -29.70
CA ILE A 20 22.06 -28.99 -28.76
C ILE A 20 21.43 -27.60 -28.87
N GLU A 21 21.19 -27.10 -30.08
CA GLU A 21 20.58 -25.79 -30.30
C GLU A 21 19.16 -25.72 -29.71
N THR A 22 18.33 -26.74 -29.94
CA THR A 22 16.97 -26.79 -29.39
C THR A 22 16.96 -26.81 -27.86
N VAL A 23 17.89 -27.55 -27.24
CA VAL A 23 18.04 -27.60 -25.77
C VAL A 23 18.45 -26.23 -25.22
N ILE A 24 19.40 -25.55 -25.86
CA ILE A 24 19.86 -24.22 -25.42
C ILE A 24 18.71 -23.22 -25.49
N VAL A 25 18.00 -23.15 -26.62
CA VAL A 25 16.86 -22.23 -26.78
C VAL A 25 15.75 -22.54 -25.78
N GLY A 26 15.43 -23.82 -25.59
CA GLY A 26 14.43 -24.25 -24.60
C GLY A 26 14.79 -23.83 -23.17
N SER A 27 16.06 -23.97 -22.78
CA SER A 27 16.53 -23.60 -21.44
C SER A 27 16.44 -22.09 -21.17
N ILE A 28 16.83 -21.26 -22.15
CA ILE A 28 16.78 -19.79 -22.05
C ILE A 28 15.33 -19.31 -21.92
N PHE A 29 14.41 -19.95 -22.66
CA PHE A 29 12.99 -19.65 -22.58
C PHE A 29 12.41 -19.91 -21.18
N ILE A 30 12.71 -21.07 -20.59
CA ILE A 30 12.25 -21.41 -19.24
C ILE A 30 12.77 -20.42 -18.19
N VAL A 31 14.06 -20.07 -18.27
CA VAL A 31 14.68 -19.10 -17.35
C VAL A 31 14.00 -17.73 -17.44
N SER A 32 13.67 -17.29 -18.65
CA SER A 32 12.98 -16.01 -18.88
C SER A 32 11.58 -15.98 -18.26
N VAL A 33 10.84 -17.08 -18.38
CA VAL A 33 9.53 -17.23 -17.72
C VAL A 33 9.68 -17.25 -16.21
N ALA A 34 10.68 -17.98 -15.68
CA ALA A 34 10.94 -18.04 -14.25
C ALA A 34 11.23 -16.66 -13.65
N PHE A 35 12.07 -15.84 -14.29
CA PHE A 35 12.35 -14.48 -13.81
C PHE A 35 11.10 -13.59 -13.78
N LYS A 36 10.25 -13.65 -14.80
CA LYS A 36 8.97 -12.92 -14.80
C LYS A 36 8.07 -13.32 -13.62
N THR A 37 7.99 -14.62 -13.34
CA THR A 37 7.25 -15.13 -12.19
C THR A 37 7.84 -14.64 -10.86
N VAL A 38 9.16 -14.71 -10.69
CA VAL A 38 9.83 -14.23 -9.47
C VAL A 38 9.60 -12.74 -9.23
N MET A 39 9.68 -11.91 -10.28
CA MET A 39 9.38 -10.47 -10.15
C MET A 39 7.93 -10.23 -9.74
N THR A 40 6.98 -10.97 -10.32
CA THR A 40 5.56 -10.86 -9.98
C THR A 40 5.28 -11.26 -8.53
N ILE A 41 5.91 -12.34 -8.05
CA ILE A 41 5.80 -12.80 -6.66
C ILE A 41 6.38 -11.74 -5.72
N ARG A 42 7.57 -11.21 -6.04
CA ARG A 42 8.21 -10.14 -5.25
C ARG A 42 7.29 -8.93 -5.11
N ASP A 43 6.68 -8.47 -6.20
CA ASP A 43 5.79 -7.31 -6.17
C ASP A 43 4.54 -7.56 -5.34
N THR A 44 3.96 -8.75 -5.47
CA THR A 44 2.79 -9.19 -4.70
C THR A 44 3.10 -9.20 -3.21
N LEU A 45 4.26 -9.73 -2.81
CA LEU A 45 4.71 -9.74 -1.41
C LEU A 45 4.93 -8.33 -0.86
N ILE A 46 5.54 -7.44 -1.64
CA ILE A 46 5.73 -6.03 -1.26
C ILE A 46 4.38 -5.36 -1.06
N ALA A 47 3.47 -5.48 -2.03
CA ALA A 47 2.14 -4.88 -1.95
C ALA A 47 1.32 -5.41 -0.76
N GLN A 48 1.39 -6.71 -0.49
CA GLN A 48 0.74 -7.32 0.67
C GLN A 48 1.29 -6.80 2.00
N ASN A 49 2.61 -6.67 2.12
CA ASN A 49 3.24 -6.12 3.32
C ASN A 49 2.89 -4.63 3.52
N LEU A 50 2.91 -3.83 2.44
CA LEU A 50 2.50 -2.42 2.48
C LEU A 50 1.03 -2.24 2.86
N SER A 51 0.17 -3.11 2.36
CA SER A 51 -1.25 -3.12 2.67
C SER A 51 -1.47 -3.46 4.15
N ARG A 52 -0.81 -4.51 4.65
CA ARG A 52 -0.85 -4.88 6.08
C ARG A 52 -0.33 -3.76 6.98
N GLU A 53 0.80 -3.16 6.63
CA GLU A 53 1.38 -2.02 7.36
C GLU A 53 0.38 -0.88 7.49
N GLY A 54 -0.32 -0.51 6.40
CA GLY A 54 -1.32 0.57 6.44
C GLY A 54 -2.43 0.33 7.46
N VAL A 55 -2.90 -0.92 7.61
CA VAL A 55 -3.90 -1.26 8.64
C VAL A 55 -3.29 -1.23 10.04
N GLU A 56 -2.09 -1.78 10.23
CA GLU A 56 -1.38 -1.77 11.52
C GLU A 56 -1.13 -0.35 12.05
N VAL A 57 -0.82 0.57 11.15
CA VAL A 57 -0.60 1.99 11.45
C VAL A 57 -1.87 2.63 12.00
N VAL A 58 -3.01 2.39 11.37
CA VAL A 58 -4.31 2.86 11.87
C VAL A 58 -4.66 2.21 13.20
N ARG A 59 -4.43 0.90 13.36
CA ARG A 59 -4.62 0.21 14.65
C ARG A 59 -3.77 0.83 15.76
N LYS A 60 -2.50 1.13 15.50
CA LYS A 60 -1.60 1.77 16.48
C LYS A 60 -2.14 3.13 16.91
N VAL A 61 -2.63 3.94 15.98
CA VAL A 61 -3.23 5.24 16.32
C VAL A 61 -4.49 5.06 17.17
N ILE A 62 -5.39 4.17 16.78
CA ILE A 62 -6.61 3.86 17.54
C ILE A 62 -6.26 3.41 18.96
N ASN A 63 -5.33 2.47 19.10
CA ASN A 63 -4.90 1.96 20.40
C ASN A 63 -4.21 3.04 21.24
N SER A 64 -3.38 3.89 20.62
CA SER A 64 -2.74 5.00 21.30
C SER A 64 -3.77 6.01 21.81
N ASN A 65 -4.77 6.34 21.00
CA ASN A 65 -5.87 7.22 21.41
C ASN A 65 -6.69 6.60 22.55
N LEU A 66 -6.94 5.29 22.49
CA LEU A 66 -7.64 4.55 23.55
C LEU A 66 -6.90 4.58 24.89
N ILE A 67 -5.56 4.53 24.87
CA ILE A 67 -4.74 4.60 26.09
C ILE A 67 -4.67 6.04 26.62
N ARG A 68 -4.55 7.02 25.72
CA ARG A 68 -4.36 8.43 26.09
C ARG A 68 -5.65 9.09 26.57
N TYR A 69 -6.78 8.71 26.02
CA TYR A 69 -8.09 9.28 26.33
C TYR A 69 -8.97 8.20 26.96
N SER A 70 -9.28 8.37 28.26
CA SER A 70 -10.16 7.46 29.00
C SER A 70 -11.61 7.47 28.49
N ASP A 71 -11.96 8.48 27.69
CA ASP A 71 -13.31 8.76 27.27
C ASP A 71 -13.61 8.12 25.90
N ALA A 72 -14.68 7.32 25.89
CA ALA A 72 -15.27 6.61 24.75
C ALA A 72 -15.41 7.40 23.44
N ALA A 73 -15.40 8.74 23.52
CA ALA A 73 -15.71 9.62 22.42
C ALA A 73 -14.49 9.92 21.51
N CYS A 74 -13.25 9.66 21.98
CA CYS A 74 -12.02 10.12 21.30
C CYS A 74 -11.19 8.98 20.65
N TRP A 75 -11.71 7.75 20.60
CA TRP A 75 -10.91 6.60 20.17
C TRP A 75 -10.46 6.65 18.71
N ASN A 76 -11.16 7.43 17.88
CA ASN A 76 -10.94 7.51 16.44
C ASN A 76 -9.99 8.64 16.00
N PHE A 77 -9.81 9.72 16.77
CA PHE A 77 -8.95 10.88 16.41
C PHE A 77 -8.39 11.62 17.63
N GLU A 78 -7.24 12.29 17.46
CA GLU A 78 -6.64 13.15 18.50
C GLU A 78 -7.50 14.43 18.68
N PRO A 79 -7.97 14.77 19.89
CA PRO A 79 -8.63 16.03 20.17
C PRO A 79 -7.65 17.18 19.91
N THR A 80 -8.12 18.23 19.24
CA THR A 80 -7.36 19.46 19.05
C THR A 80 -7.00 20.05 20.42
N ALA A 81 -5.70 20.37 20.58
CA ALA A 81 -5.01 20.61 21.85
C ALA A 81 -5.51 21.80 22.71
N THR A 82 -6.56 22.52 22.30
CA THR A 82 -7.07 23.67 23.04
C THR A 82 -8.19 23.32 24.03
N ASP A 83 -8.83 22.16 23.94
CA ASP A 83 -9.79 21.72 24.97
C ASP A 83 -10.03 20.18 24.97
N PRO A 84 -9.33 19.42 25.83
CA PRO A 84 -9.37 17.95 25.81
C PRO A 84 -10.70 17.34 26.28
N LEU A 85 -11.59 18.12 26.91
CA LEU A 85 -12.88 17.64 27.41
C LEU A 85 -14.06 18.04 26.51
N THR A 86 -13.90 19.06 25.65
CA THR A 86 -14.98 19.59 24.81
C THR A 86 -14.93 19.07 23.36
N ASN A 87 -13.78 18.57 22.89
CA ASN A 87 -13.53 18.36 21.44
C ASN A 87 -13.75 16.95 20.88
N CYS A 88 -14.12 15.96 21.69
CA CYS A 88 -14.59 14.68 21.14
C CYS A 88 -16.09 14.68 20.87
N ARG A 89 -16.81 15.71 21.35
CA ARG A 89 -18.17 16.01 20.97
C ARG A 89 -18.18 17.14 19.96
N ILE A 90 -18.26 16.77 18.69
CA ILE A 90 -19.02 17.54 17.69
C ILE A 90 -18.66 19.04 17.58
N GLN A 91 -17.41 19.45 17.82
CA GLN A 91 -16.96 20.73 17.27
C GLN A 91 -16.48 20.45 15.87
N ASP A 92 -17.44 20.57 14.96
CA ASP A 92 -17.30 20.70 13.53
C ASP A 92 -16.22 19.82 12.90
N PHE A 93 -16.68 18.95 12.00
CA PHE A 93 -15.93 18.74 10.77
C PHE A 93 -15.77 20.09 10.04
N HIS A 94 -15.01 21.03 10.59
CA HIS A 94 -14.40 22.07 9.82
C HIS A 94 -13.30 21.37 9.02
N LEU A 95 -13.77 20.81 7.90
CA LEU A 95 -13.11 20.84 6.61
C LEU A 95 -12.70 22.31 6.35
N GLY A 96 -11.75 22.83 7.12
CA GLY A 96 -11.34 24.22 7.12
C GLY A 96 -10.57 24.49 5.83
N GLY A 97 -11.32 24.80 4.78
CA GLY A 97 -10.79 25.16 3.48
C GLY A 97 -11.62 24.56 2.36
N ASN A 98 -12.04 25.41 1.42
CA ASN A 98 -12.68 25.04 0.15
C ASN A 98 -11.74 24.25 -0.79
N GLY A 99 -11.04 23.23 -0.29
CA GLY A 99 -10.09 22.45 -1.07
C GLY A 99 -9.37 21.41 -0.22
N HIS A 100 -9.75 20.15 -0.40
CA HIS A 100 -8.97 18.94 -0.18
C HIS A 100 -8.25 18.76 1.18
N ASN A 101 -8.93 18.09 2.11
CA ASN A 101 -8.36 17.71 3.40
C ASN A 101 -7.80 16.28 3.35
N ASN A 102 -6.49 16.18 3.12
CA ASN A 102 -5.72 14.98 3.42
C ASN A 102 -5.57 14.87 4.94
N TYR A 103 -6.06 13.80 5.55
CA TYR A 103 -5.91 13.61 6.99
C TYR A 103 -4.52 13.05 7.24
N ILE A 104 -3.66 13.86 7.87
CA ILE A 104 -2.40 13.38 8.42
C ILE A 104 -2.77 12.82 9.80
N LEU A 105 -2.64 11.50 9.99
CA LEU A 105 -2.45 11.01 11.35
C LEU A 105 -1.14 11.62 11.81
N ASN A 106 -1.25 12.67 12.61
CA ASN A 106 -0.09 13.31 13.19
C ASN A 106 0.41 12.35 14.26
N PHE A 107 1.35 11.48 13.90
CA PHE A 107 2.15 10.73 14.86
C PHE A 107 2.98 11.75 15.62
N SER A 108 2.36 12.46 16.58
CA SER A 108 2.93 13.48 17.47
C SER A 108 4.29 13.99 17.02
N GLU A 109 4.28 15.09 16.25
CA GLU A 109 5.43 15.87 15.76
C GLU A 109 6.80 15.22 16.05
N PRO A 110 7.29 14.34 15.17
CA PRO A 110 8.72 14.13 15.13
C PRO A 110 9.31 15.47 14.65
N ALA A 111 10.45 15.88 15.23
CA ALA A 111 11.06 17.21 15.05
C ALA A 111 10.85 17.79 13.63
N ALA A 112 10.58 19.10 13.54
CA ALA A 112 10.35 19.80 12.26
C ALA A 112 11.27 19.28 11.14
N GLY A 113 10.69 18.58 10.15
CA GLY A 113 11.42 17.90 9.08
C GLY A 113 11.33 16.38 9.07
N ALA A 114 10.59 15.76 9.99
CA ALA A 114 10.39 14.32 9.97
C ALA A 114 9.42 13.87 8.85
N PRO A 115 9.70 12.71 8.22
CA PRO A 115 8.97 12.27 7.04
C PRO A 115 7.50 11.93 7.36
N LYS A 116 6.59 12.40 6.50
CA LYS A 116 5.16 12.07 6.55
C LYS A 116 4.93 10.75 5.80
N ASP A 117 4.94 9.65 6.53
CA ASP A 117 4.97 8.31 5.93
C ASP A 117 3.63 7.82 5.36
N PHE A 118 2.50 8.42 5.77
CA PHE A 118 1.17 7.97 5.36
C PHE A 118 0.27 9.10 4.90
N LYS A 119 -0.45 8.82 3.82
CA LYS A 119 -1.56 9.64 3.35
C LYS A 119 -2.87 8.88 3.56
N ILE A 120 -3.81 9.50 4.28
CA ILE A 120 -5.12 8.92 4.59
C ILE A 120 -6.19 9.73 3.89
N ASP A 121 -7.07 9.02 3.19
CA ASP A 121 -8.25 9.60 2.57
C ASP A 121 -9.49 9.25 3.40
N LEU A 122 -10.18 10.27 3.89
CA LEU A 122 -11.49 10.09 4.52
C LEU A 122 -12.55 10.32 3.45
N VAL A 123 -13.18 9.23 3.01
CA VAL A 123 -14.23 9.27 1.99
C VAL A 123 -15.51 9.85 2.61
N ARG A 124 -15.68 11.17 2.54
CA ARG A 124 -17.00 11.81 2.69
C ARG A 124 -17.72 11.69 1.34
N SER A 125 -18.50 10.61 1.17
CA SER A 125 -19.51 10.45 0.10
C SER A 125 -19.15 11.15 -1.23
N GLY A 126 -18.02 10.77 -1.84
CA GLY A 126 -17.46 11.51 -2.98
C GLY A 126 -16.16 10.87 -3.49
N VAL A 127 -16.31 9.64 -3.98
CA VAL A 127 -15.39 8.79 -4.77
C VAL A 127 -14.02 9.37 -5.15
N CYS A 128 -13.01 9.16 -4.30
CA CYS A 128 -11.62 8.99 -4.76
C CYS A 128 -11.38 7.48 -4.87
N ALA A 129 -11.44 6.93 -6.09
CA ALA A 129 -10.95 5.58 -6.31
C ALA A 129 -9.44 5.69 -6.57
N LEU A 130 -8.64 4.93 -5.82
CA LEU A 130 -7.28 4.62 -6.26
C LEU A 130 -7.47 3.81 -7.56
N ASP A 131 -7.29 4.43 -8.71
CA ASP A 131 -7.37 3.75 -9.98
C ASP A 131 -6.18 4.14 -10.85
N LEU A 132 -5.24 3.22 -10.98
CA LEU A 132 -4.09 3.36 -11.90
C LEU A 132 -4.49 3.35 -13.37
N LYS A 133 -5.67 2.85 -13.74
CA LYS A 133 -6.13 2.82 -15.14
C LYS A 133 -6.79 4.13 -15.55
N THR A 134 -7.53 4.75 -14.65
CA THR A 134 -8.04 6.11 -14.81
C THR A 134 -7.71 6.89 -13.54
N PRO A 135 -6.59 7.65 -13.47
CA PRO A 135 -6.32 8.47 -12.29
C PRO A 135 -7.51 9.41 -12.13
N ALA A 136 -8.40 9.06 -11.20
CA ALA A 136 -9.63 9.79 -11.00
C ALA A 136 -9.23 11.24 -10.71
N THR A 137 -9.93 12.18 -11.32
CA THR A 137 -9.73 13.63 -11.29
C THR A 137 -9.84 14.25 -9.89
N CYS A 138 -9.79 13.43 -8.84
CA CYS A 138 -9.95 13.78 -7.46
C CYS A 138 -8.59 14.23 -6.90
N ASP A 139 -8.40 15.54 -7.00
CA ASP A 139 -7.24 16.31 -6.53
C ASP A 139 -5.95 16.06 -7.32
N ARG A 140 -5.62 17.01 -8.22
CA ARG A 140 -4.41 16.98 -9.06
C ARG A 140 -3.10 16.97 -8.25
N ASN A 141 -3.18 17.21 -6.94
CA ASN A 141 -2.03 17.26 -6.04
C ASN A 141 -1.89 16.00 -5.18
N ALA A 142 -2.77 15.01 -5.34
CA ALA A 142 -2.76 13.82 -4.53
C ALA A 142 -1.84 12.72 -5.11
N ASP A 143 -0.53 12.88 -4.91
CA ASP A 143 0.42 11.82 -5.22
C ASP A 143 0.27 10.65 -4.22
N TYR A 144 -0.43 9.59 -4.64
CA TYR A 144 -0.54 8.32 -3.90
C TYR A 144 0.64 7.39 -4.20
N GLN A 145 1.57 7.80 -5.08
CA GLN A 145 2.75 7.02 -5.42
C GLN A 145 3.68 6.95 -4.22
N LEU A 146 4.05 5.74 -3.85
CA LEU A 146 5.06 5.53 -2.84
C LEU A 146 6.43 5.83 -3.43
N LYS A 147 7.27 6.45 -2.63
CA LYS A 147 8.66 6.76 -2.92
C LYS A 147 9.56 5.94 -2.03
N LEU A 148 10.79 5.71 -2.49
CA LEU A 148 11.80 5.00 -1.73
C LEU A 148 12.60 5.99 -0.89
N GLY A 149 12.37 5.95 0.41
CA GLY A 149 13.18 6.64 1.40
C GLY A 149 14.39 5.82 1.83
N GLU A 150 15.42 6.49 2.34
CA GLU A 150 16.61 5.86 2.88
C GLU A 150 17.04 6.53 4.18
N VAL A 151 17.13 5.74 5.25
CA VAL A 151 17.57 6.18 6.58
C VAL A 151 18.49 5.10 7.14
N ASN A 152 19.70 5.49 7.58
CA ASN A 152 20.69 4.57 8.17
C ASN A 152 20.98 3.34 7.29
N ASN A 153 21.14 3.52 5.97
CA ASN A 153 21.29 2.46 4.95
C ASN A 153 20.06 1.53 4.80
N GLY A 154 18.98 1.77 5.54
CA GLY A 154 17.71 1.06 5.40
C GLY A 154 16.81 1.76 4.38
N LYS A 155 16.22 0.99 3.46
CA LYS A 155 15.27 1.50 2.48
C LYS A 155 13.84 1.22 2.92
N PHE A 156 12.95 2.20 2.77
CA PHE A 156 11.54 2.09 3.15
C PHE A 156 10.65 2.81 2.13
N TYR A 157 9.36 2.47 2.14
CA TYR A 157 8.37 3.13 1.29
C TYR A 157 7.72 4.28 2.06
N THR A 158 7.67 5.46 1.46
CA THR A 158 7.10 6.65 2.09
C THR A 158 6.31 7.48 1.08
N SER A 159 5.33 8.25 1.55
CA SER A 159 4.61 9.26 0.76
C SER A 159 5.25 10.65 0.84
N ASP A 160 6.38 10.79 1.53
CA ASP A 160 7.01 12.09 1.74
C ASP A 160 7.49 12.71 0.41
N ALA A 161 7.09 13.97 0.22
CA ALA A 161 7.47 14.79 -0.93
C ALA A 161 8.99 15.02 -1.02
N ALA A 162 9.72 14.94 0.10
CA ALA A 162 11.17 15.15 0.17
C ALA A 162 11.97 14.10 -0.64
N TYR A 163 11.43 12.90 -0.83
CA TYR A 163 12.06 11.87 -1.66
C TYR A 163 11.66 12.02 -3.13
N THR A 164 12.57 11.71 -4.04
CA THR A 164 12.35 11.81 -5.49
C THR A 164 12.33 10.46 -6.20
N SER A 165 12.83 9.40 -5.56
CA SER A 165 12.84 8.05 -6.11
C SER A 165 11.43 7.44 -6.06
N THR A 166 10.65 7.66 -7.10
CA THR A 166 9.31 7.07 -7.22
C THR A 166 9.36 5.55 -7.35
N THR A 167 8.31 4.88 -6.88
CA THR A 167 8.12 3.43 -7.03
C THR A 167 6.87 3.15 -7.86
N LYS A 168 6.70 1.92 -8.35
CA LYS A 168 5.47 1.54 -9.07
C LYS A 168 4.25 1.33 -8.17
N PHE A 169 4.44 1.34 -6.85
CA PHE A 169 3.37 1.08 -5.90
C PHE A 169 2.66 2.37 -5.54
N HIS A 170 1.34 2.31 -5.49
CA HIS A 170 0.49 3.37 -5.02
C HIS A 170 -0.33 2.84 -3.85
N ARG A 171 -0.50 3.63 -2.79
CA ARG A 171 -1.18 3.20 -1.57
C ARG A 171 -2.25 4.20 -1.16
N MET A 172 -3.42 3.69 -0.79
CA MET A 172 -4.52 4.45 -0.22
C MET A 172 -5.03 3.74 1.03
N ILE A 173 -5.14 4.47 2.14
CA ILE A 173 -5.85 4.01 3.34
C ILE A 173 -7.21 4.70 3.34
N LYS A 174 -8.26 3.90 3.15
CA LYS A 174 -9.65 4.32 3.16
C LYS A 174 -10.28 3.98 4.49
N ILE A 175 -10.82 4.99 5.16
CA ILE A 175 -11.52 4.82 6.44
C ILE A 175 -13.00 5.11 6.21
N THR A 176 -13.85 4.13 6.52
CA THR A 176 -15.31 4.20 6.38
C THR A 176 -15.96 4.08 7.75
N PRO A 177 -16.34 5.20 8.39
CA PRO A 177 -17.08 5.16 9.65
C PRO A 177 -18.52 4.69 9.42
N GLU A 178 -19.03 3.88 10.35
CA GLU A 178 -20.45 3.53 10.45
C GLU A 178 -21.02 4.14 11.72
N TYR A 179 -22.06 4.95 11.56
CA TYR A 179 -22.70 5.70 12.64
C TYR A 179 -23.92 4.95 13.17
N ASP A 180 -24.15 5.08 14.47
CA ASP A 180 -25.44 4.77 15.06
C ASP A 180 -26.45 5.86 14.67
N VAL A 181 -27.64 5.44 14.21
CA VAL A 181 -28.68 6.33 13.66
C VAL A 181 -29.22 7.31 14.69
N ASP A 182 -29.15 6.94 15.98
CA ASP A 182 -29.80 7.70 17.07
C ASP A 182 -28.85 8.64 17.82
N ALA A 183 -27.53 8.54 17.64
CA ALA A 183 -26.56 9.18 18.56
C ALA A 183 -25.43 10.00 17.93
N ILE A 184 -25.29 10.05 16.59
CA ILE A 184 -24.11 10.64 15.90
C ILE A 184 -22.80 10.02 16.47
N LYS A 185 -22.87 8.80 17.00
CA LYS A 185 -21.72 8.08 17.54
C LYS A 185 -21.22 7.10 16.50
N VAL A 186 -19.91 7.07 16.27
CA VAL A 186 -19.29 6.03 15.45
C VAL A 186 -19.41 4.71 16.21
N LYS A 187 -20.16 3.77 15.63
CA LYS A 187 -20.38 2.42 16.16
C LYS A 187 -19.22 1.50 15.80
N LYS A 188 -18.82 1.54 14.52
CA LYS A 188 -17.66 0.81 14.01
C LYS A 188 -16.99 1.59 12.89
N MET A 189 -15.73 1.28 12.64
CA MET A 189 -14.93 1.91 11.61
C MET A 189 -14.26 0.83 10.77
N LYS A 190 -14.55 0.81 9.48
CA LYS A 190 -13.90 -0.10 8.54
C LYS A 190 -12.71 0.60 7.91
N VAL A 191 -11.54 -0.03 7.97
CA VAL A 191 -10.29 0.49 7.42
C VAL A 191 -9.87 -0.45 6.29
N ASP A 192 -9.75 0.08 5.09
CA ASP A 192 -9.29 -0.62 3.90
C ASP A 192 -7.95 -0.02 3.47
N SER A 193 -6.88 -0.81 3.48
CA SER A 193 -5.55 -0.44 3.00
C SER A 193 -5.33 -1.05 1.62
N ILE A 194 -5.42 -0.22 0.58
CA ILE A 194 -5.40 -0.64 -0.81
C ILE A 194 -4.05 -0.28 -1.41
N VAL A 195 -3.38 -1.24 -2.03
CA VAL A 195 -2.13 -1.05 -2.75
C VAL A 195 -2.29 -1.50 -4.19
N GLN A 196 -1.96 -0.61 -5.12
CA GLN A 196 -2.00 -0.88 -6.56
C GLN A 196 -0.63 -0.73 -7.21
N TRP A 197 -0.36 -1.51 -8.26
CA TRP A 197 0.85 -1.36 -9.08
C TRP A 197 0.61 -1.83 -10.52
N GLY A 198 1.41 -1.33 -11.46
CA GLY A 198 1.40 -1.79 -12.85
C GLY A 198 2.20 -3.09 -13.04
N SER A 199 1.63 -4.07 -13.74
CA SER A 199 2.28 -5.31 -14.16
C SER A 199 1.76 -5.78 -15.52
N ASN A 200 2.62 -5.84 -16.54
CA ASN A 200 2.28 -6.33 -17.90
C ASN A 200 0.98 -5.71 -18.45
N ASP A 201 0.95 -4.38 -18.59
CA ASP A 201 -0.19 -3.57 -19.07
C ASP A 201 -1.48 -3.64 -18.23
N SER A 202 -1.44 -4.33 -17.10
CA SER A 202 -2.57 -4.45 -16.18
C SER A 202 -2.23 -3.83 -14.83
N ALA A 203 -3.15 -3.04 -14.28
CA ALA A 203 -3.11 -2.70 -12.87
C ALA A 203 -3.43 -3.97 -12.04
N LYS A 204 -2.61 -4.21 -11.02
CA LYS A 204 -2.84 -5.20 -9.97
C LYS A 204 -3.19 -4.47 -8.69
N GLU A 205 -4.00 -5.11 -7.84
CA GLU A 205 -4.46 -4.56 -6.58
C GLU A 205 -4.39 -5.64 -5.50
N ILE A 206 -3.96 -5.24 -4.30
CA ILE A 206 -4.16 -5.97 -3.06
C ILE A 206 -4.84 -5.03 -2.07
N SER A 207 -5.83 -5.54 -1.35
CA SER A 207 -6.52 -4.82 -0.29
C SER A 207 -6.53 -5.64 0.99
N MET A 208 -6.25 -5.01 2.11
CA MET A 208 -6.38 -5.55 3.46
C MET A 208 -7.43 -4.73 4.18
N SER A 209 -8.35 -5.40 4.87
CA SER A 209 -9.46 -4.76 5.56
C SER A 209 -9.52 -5.17 7.02
N GLU A 210 -9.77 -4.22 7.91
CA GLU A 210 -10.05 -4.47 9.31
C GLU A 210 -11.21 -3.59 9.79
N THR A 211 -12.03 -4.12 10.69
CA THR A 211 -13.13 -3.37 11.31
C THR A 211 -12.85 -3.19 12.78
N PHE A 212 -12.80 -1.94 13.20
CA PHE A 212 -12.64 -1.54 14.60
C PHE A 212 -14.02 -1.23 15.20
N TYR A 213 -14.28 -1.76 16.38
CA TYR A 213 -15.53 -1.55 17.10
C TYR A 213 -15.33 -0.59 18.26
N ASN A 214 -16.29 0.30 18.46
CA ASN A 214 -16.33 1.12 19.66
C ASN A 214 -16.85 0.28 20.83
N ASN A 215 -15.94 -0.36 21.57
CA ASN A 215 -16.28 -1.24 22.69
C ASN A 215 -16.68 -0.49 23.98
N TYR A 216 -16.65 0.84 23.97
CA TYR A 216 -16.94 1.66 25.14
C TYR A 216 -18.44 1.96 25.36
N GLN A 217 -19.34 1.35 24.59
CA GLN A 217 -20.80 1.51 24.77
C GLN A 217 -21.43 0.47 25.74
N ARG A 218 -20.68 0.00 26.73
CA ARG A 218 -21.25 -0.85 27.79
C ARG A 218 -21.98 -0.02 28.84
#